data_AF-A0A0R3T553-F1
#
_entry.id   AF-A0A0R3T553-F1
#
_cell.length_a   1.000
_cell.length_b   1.000
_cell.length_c   1.000
_cell.angle_alpha   90.00
_cell.angle_beta   90.00
_cell.angle_gamma   90.00
#
_symmetry.space_group_name_H-M   'P 1'
#
loop_
_entity.id
_entity.type
_entity.pdbx_description
1 polymer ?
#
loop_
_entity_poly.entity_id
_entity_poly.type
_entity_poly.pdbx_seq_one_letter_code
_entity_poly.pdbx_strand_id
1 'polypeptide(L)'
;VWFLCTSISTSIVSVWIGWLIIKYWYYSPSTSFWEISTLLLLSIGCLFAINAFIMTIMGAVFNLTTNELANWRRYEYFGNAKTGFKNPFNKGVWSNIVEFFYPRYYETERELCRKRGAVDGEYQFVV
;
A
#
# COMPACT_ATOMS: atom_id res chain seq x y z
N VAL A 1 0.32 6.01 4.40
CA VAL A 1 0.20 5.87 5.88
C VAL A 1 -1.14 5.28 6.33
N TRP A 2 -2.31 5.89 6.03
CA TRP A 2 -3.61 5.37 6.51
C TRP A 2 -3.85 3.87 6.25
N PHE A 3 -3.59 3.40 5.02
CA PHE A 3 -3.75 1.99 4.64
C PHE A 3 -2.82 1.02 5.40
N LEU A 4 -1.63 1.50 5.82
CA LEU A 4 -0.71 0.75 6.67
C LEU A 4 -1.28 0.61 8.08
N CYS A 5 -1.82 1.70 8.64
CA CYS A 5 -2.41 1.70 9.97
C CYS A 5 -3.66 0.80 10.04
N THR A 6 -4.51 0.85 9.01
CA THR A 6 -5.73 0.02 8.97
C THR A 6 -5.42 -1.47 8.84
N SER A 7 -4.44 -1.84 8.01
CA SER A 7 -4.00 -3.25 7.89
C SER A 7 -3.43 -3.78 9.20
N ILE A 8 -2.54 -3.04 9.86
CA ILE A 8 -2.02 -3.39 11.19
C ILE A 8 -3.15 -3.54 12.22
N SER A 9 -4.03 -2.54 12.31
CA SER A 9 -5.14 -2.56 13.26
C SER A 9 -6.06 -3.76 13.02
N THR A 10 -6.37 -4.07 11.76
CA THR A 10 -7.25 -5.19 11.41
C THR A 10 -6.60 -6.52 11.78
N SER A 11 -5.31 -6.72 11.48
CA SER A 11 -4.59 -7.94 11.88
C SER A 11 -4.56 -8.13 13.40
N ILE A 12 -4.28 -7.08 14.16
CA ILE A 12 -4.26 -7.13 15.64
C ILE A 12 -5.63 -7.51 16.18
N VAL A 13 -6.70 -6.82 15.73
CA VAL A 13 -8.06 -7.07 16.20
C VAL A 13 -8.50 -8.50 15.84
N SER A 14 -8.20 -8.98 14.63
CA SER A 14 -8.55 -10.35 14.21
C SER A 14 -7.85 -11.42 15.06
N VAL A 15 -6.57 -11.24 15.36
CA VAL A 15 -5.82 -12.16 16.24
C VAL A 15 -6.39 -12.11 17.67
N TRP A 16 -6.69 -10.93 18.18
CA TRP A 16 -7.22 -10.75 19.52
C TRP A 16 -8.60 -11.40 19.70
N ILE A 17 -9.53 -11.16 18.76
CA ILE A 17 -10.86 -11.78 18.80
C ILE A 17 -10.76 -13.29 18.62
N GLY A 18 -9.94 -13.77 17.68
CA GLY A 18 -9.73 -15.21 17.48
C GLY A 18 -9.20 -15.90 18.74
N TRP A 19 -8.26 -15.26 19.43
CA TRP A 19 -7.75 -15.76 20.71
C TRP A 19 -8.84 -15.83 21.80
N LEU A 20 -9.73 -14.82 21.87
CA LEU A 20 -10.85 -14.83 22.82
C LEU A 20 -11.83 -15.98 22.56
N ILE A 21 -12.12 -16.29 21.29
CA ILE A 21 -13.01 -17.41 20.92
C ILE A 21 -12.38 -18.75 21.33
N ILE A 22 -11.10 -18.96 21.02
CA ILE A 22 -10.37 -20.18 21.41
C ILE A 22 -10.33 -20.32 22.94
N LYS A 23 -10.08 -19.22 23.65
CA LYS A 23 -10.09 -19.20 25.12
C LYS A 23 -11.48 -19.54 25.66
N TYR A 24 -12.54 -19.04 25.05
CA TYR A 24 -13.92 -19.36 25.44
C TYR A 24 -14.21 -20.87 25.31
N TRP A 25 -13.80 -21.49 24.20
CA TRP A 25 -13.94 -22.94 23.99
C TRP A 25 -13.16 -23.80 25.00
N TYR A 26 -12.08 -23.28 25.55
CA TYR A 26 -11.34 -23.98 26.61
C TYR A 26 -12.19 -24.14 27.89
N TYR A 27 -13.02 -23.15 28.22
CA TYR A 27 -13.86 -23.17 29.42
C TYR A 27 -15.28 -23.69 29.18
N SER A 28 -15.78 -23.60 27.95
CA SER A 28 -17.11 -24.09 27.56
C SER A 28 -16.97 -25.08 26.41
N PRO A 29 -17.31 -26.36 26.60
CA PRO A 29 -17.22 -27.38 25.54
C PRO A 29 -18.33 -27.25 24.49
N SER A 30 -19.18 -26.22 24.56
CA SER A 30 -20.19 -25.94 23.55
C SER A 30 -19.62 -25.03 22.47
N THR A 31 -19.44 -25.59 21.27
CA THR A 31 -19.01 -24.84 20.09
C THR A 31 -20.21 -24.59 19.18
N SER A 32 -20.48 -23.33 18.86
CA SER A 32 -21.55 -22.94 17.92
C SER A 32 -21.00 -22.81 16.49
N PHE A 33 -21.82 -23.14 15.49
CA PHE A 33 -21.49 -22.95 14.08
C PHE A 33 -21.09 -21.49 13.77
N TRP A 34 -21.72 -20.52 14.45
CA TRP A 34 -21.43 -19.10 14.28
C TRP A 34 -20.02 -18.72 14.77
N GLU A 35 -19.52 -19.37 15.82
CA GLU A 35 -18.16 -19.14 16.34
C GLU A 35 -17.11 -19.68 15.37
N ILE A 36 -17.37 -20.85 14.77
CA ILE A 36 -16.52 -21.42 13.73
C ILE A 36 -16.52 -20.52 12.48
N SER A 37 -17.70 -20.07 12.04
CA SER A 37 -17.85 -19.19 10.88
C SER A 37 -17.15 -17.84 11.07
N THR A 38 -17.25 -17.25 12.27
CA THR A 38 -16.57 -15.98 12.59
C THR A 38 -15.05 -16.15 12.61
N LEU A 39 -14.51 -17.24 13.18
CA LEU A 39 -13.09 -17.55 13.11
C LEU A 39 -12.59 -17.71 11.67
N LEU A 40 -13.37 -18.39 10.82
CA LEU A 40 -13.02 -18.55 9.41
C LEU A 40 -12.99 -17.19 8.70
N LEU A 41 -14.00 -16.34 8.89
CA LEU A 41 -14.04 -15.00 8.30
C LEU A 41 -12.88 -14.11 8.81
N LEU A 42 -12.59 -14.14 10.11
CA LEU A 42 -11.49 -13.39 10.72
C LEU A 42 -10.12 -13.86 10.20
N SER A 43 -9.94 -15.17 10.00
CA SER A 43 -8.68 -15.69 9.47
C SER A 43 -8.45 -15.25 8.02
N ILE A 44 -9.46 -15.32 7.15
CA ILE A 44 -9.40 -14.79 5.79
C ILE A 44 -9.09 -13.29 5.79
N GLY A 45 -9.82 -12.51 6.60
CA GLY A 45 -9.60 -11.07 6.73
C GLY A 45 -8.19 -10.73 7.24
N CYS A 46 -7.67 -11.51 8.19
CA CYS A 46 -6.31 -11.36 8.70
C CYS A 46 -5.25 -11.62 7.62
N LEU A 47 -5.42 -12.66 6.80
CA LEU A 47 -4.50 -12.95 5.68
C LEU A 47 -4.47 -11.80 4.67
N PHE A 48 -5.63 -11.26 4.30
CA PHE A 48 -5.70 -10.09 3.42
C PHE A 48 -5.05 -8.86 4.05
N ALA A 49 -5.25 -8.63 5.35
CA ALA A 49 -4.64 -7.52 6.06
C ALA A 49 -3.11 -7.65 6.14
N ILE A 50 -2.58 -8.85 6.40
CA ILE A 50 -1.13 -9.12 6.39
C ILE A 50 -0.55 -8.90 4.98
N ASN A 51 -1.24 -9.38 3.94
CA ASN A 51 -0.81 -9.16 2.56
C ASN A 51 -0.78 -7.65 2.22
N ALA A 52 -1.83 -6.91 2.60
CA ALA A 52 -1.89 -5.47 2.42
C ALA A 52 -0.76 -4.74 3.17
N PHE A 53 -0.45 -5.16 4.39
CA PHE A 53 0.67 -4.64 5.18
C PHE A 53 2.01 -4.85 4.45
N ILE A 54 2.29 -6.09 4.02
CA ILE A 54 3.54 -6.42 3.31
C ILE A 54 3.67 -5.60 2.03
N MET A 55 2.62 -5.53 1.21
CA MET A 55 2.62 -4.76 -0.03
C MET A 55 2.84 -3.27 0.21
N THR A 56 2.26 -2.71 1.28
CA THR A 56 2.44 -1.31 1.64
C THR A 56 3.86 -1.01 2.10
N ILE A 57 4.44 -1.89 2.92
CA ILE A 57 5.84 -1.78 3.34
C ILE A 57 6.79 -1.92 2.15
N MET A 58 6.55 -2.88 1.26
CA MET A 58 7.36 -3.05 0.05
C MET A 58 7.30 -1.80 -0.84
N GLY A 59 6.10 -1.26 -1.07
CA GLY A 59 5.94 0.01 -1.79
C GLY A 59 6.70 1.17 -1.14
N ALA A 60 6.66 1.27 0.20
CA ALA A 60 7.41 2.27 0.95
C ALA A 60 8.93 2.06 0.87
N VAL A 61 9.42 0.83 0.96
CA VAL A 61 10.85 0.49 0.91
C VAL A 61 11.44 0.80 -0.47
N PHE A 62 10.70 0.55 -1.54
CA PHE A 62 11.16 0.83 -2.91
C PHE A 62 10.75 2.22 -3.42
N ASN A 63 10.01 3.01 -2.65
CA ASN A 63 9.41 4.26 -3.09
C ASN A 63 8.65 4.09 -4.42
N LEU A 64 7.81 3.06 -4.49
CA LEU A 64 7.11 2.65 -5.69
C LEU A 64 5.65 2.39 -5.38
N THR A 65 4.76 3.01 -6.14
CA THR A 65 3.32 2.82 -5.99
C THR A 65 2.85 1.55 -6.71
N THR A 66 1.68 1.03 -6.30
CA THR A 66 1.08 -0.13 -6.95
C THR A 66 0.79 0.12 -8.44
N ASN A 67 0.39 1.35 -8.79
CA ASN A 67 0.14 1.73 -10.18
C ASN A 67 1.43 1.74 -11.01
N GLU A 68 2.52 2.27 -10.46
CA GLU A 68 3.84 2.23 -11.09
C GLU A 68 4.34 0.80 -11.26
N LEU A 69 4.16 -0.06 -10.25
CA LEU A 69 4.54 -1.47 -10.34
C LEU A 69 3.72 -2.24 -11.38
N ALA A 70 2.41 -2.04 -11.42
CA ALA A 70 1.53 -2.77 -12.34
C ALA A 70 1.72 -2.31 -13.79
N ASN A 71 2.00 -1.01 -13.99
CA ASN A 71 2.08 -0.38 -15.29
C ASN A 71 3.51 0.01 -15.68
N TRP A 72 4.52 -0.60 -15.05
CA TRP A 72 5.93 -0.23 -15.25
C TRP A 72 6.36 -0.28 -16.71
N ARG A 73 5.83 -1.22 -17.50
CA ARG A 73 6.11 -1.36 -18.94
C ARG A 73 5.68 -0.17 -19.79
N ARG A 74 4.72 0.63 -19.33
CA ARG A 74 4.24 1.83 -20.05
C ARG A 74 5.14 3.03 -19.78
N TYR A 75 5.88 3.01 -18.68
CA TYR A 75 6.71 4.11 -18.24
C TYR A 75 8.16 3.87 -18.68
N GLU A 76 8.60 4.62 -19.69
CA GLU A 76 9.93 4.47 -20.29
C GLU A 76 11.08 4.61 -19.27
N TYR A 77 10.86 5.42 -18.23
CA TYR A 77 11.83 5.64 -17.15
C TYR A 77 12.03 4.44 -16.22
N PHE A 78 11.13 3.43 -16.21
CA PHE A 78 11.34 2.17 -15.49
C PHE A 78 12.12 1.14 -16.30
N GLY A 79 12.51 1.47 -17.53
CA GLY A 79 13.19 0.58 -18.47
C GLY A 79 12.24 -0.10 -19.43
N ASN A 80 12.82 -0.86 -20.37
CA ASN A 80 12.10 -1.51 -21.45
C ASN A 80 12.41 -3.01 -21.42
N ALA A 81 11.69 -3.83 -22.22
CA ALA A 81 11.84 -5.29 -22.21
C ALA A 81 13.29 -5.78 -22.46
N LYS A 82 14.13 -4.95 -23.10
CA LYS A 82 15.55 -5.24 -23.36
C LYS A 82 16.48 -4.86 -22.21
N THR A 83 16.15 -3.82 -21.44
CA THR A 83 17.03 -3.28 -20.39
C THR A 83 16.64 -3.74 -18.98
N GLY A 84 15.46 -4.35 -18.84
CA GLY A 84 14.94 -4.82 -17.56
C GLY A 84 14.34 -3.70 -16.70
N PHE A 85 13.76 -4.06 -15.57
CA PHE A 85 13.18 -3.10 -14.63
C PHE A 85 14.27 -2.40 -13.82
N LYS A 86 14.30 -1.07 -13.89
CA LYS A 86 15.18 -0.22 -13.09
C LYS A 86 14.34 0.85 -12.41
N ASN A 87 14.41 0.94 -11.08
CA ASN A 87 13.66 1.93 -10.32
C ASN A 87 14.50 3.22 -10.13
N PRO A 88 14.19 4.33 -10.82
CA PRO A 88 14.91 5.59 -10.66
C PRO A 88 14.55 6.34 -9.37
N PHE A 89 13.42 6.02 -8.72
CA PHE A 89 12.92 6.72 -7.54
C PHE A 89 13.42 6.14 -6.22
N ASN A 90 14.14 5.01 -6.28
CA ASN A 90 14.73 4.39 -5.10
C ASN A 90 15.95 5.21 -4.62
N LYS A 91 15.81 5.89 -3.49
CA LYS A 91 16.87 6.69 -2.84
C LYS A 91 17.55 5.97 -1.67
N GLY A 92 17.31 4.66 -1.54
CA GLY A 92 17.72 3.85 -0.40
C GLY A 92 16.63 3.68 0.64
N VAL A 93 16.64 2.53 1.34
CA VAL A 93 15.55 2.07 2.23
C VAL A 93 15.12 3.14 3.23
N TRP A 94 16.07 3.75 3.93
CA TRP A 94 15.74 4.76 4.95
C TRP A 94 15.13 6.03 4.37
N SER A 95 15.71 6.58 3.28
CA SER A 95 15.16 7.78 2.64
C SER A 95 13.76 7.54 2.09
N ASN A 96 13.51 6.35 1.56
CA ASN A 96 12.21 5.99 1.00
C ASN A 96 11.14 5.85 2.09
N ILE A 97 11.48 5.22 3.22
CA ILE A 97 10.57 5.10 4.37
C ILE A 97 10.24 6.48 4.95
N VAL A 98 11.25 7.35 5.14
CA VAL A 98 11.01 8.72 5.62
C VAL A 98 10.10 9.47 4.66
N GLU A 99 10.30 9.34 3.35
CA GLU A 99 9.47 9.97 2.33
C GLU A 99 8.03 9.43 2.33
N PHE A 100 7.83 8.14 2.65
CA PHE A 100 6.49 7.55 2.81
C PHE A 100 5.70 8.13 3.99
N PHE A 101 6.36 8.43 5.11
CA PHE A 101 5.72 9.02 6.29
C PHE A 101 5.63 10.54 6.22
N TYR A 102 6.62 11.18 5.61
CA TYR A 102 6.69 12.61 5.42
C TYR A 102 6.94 12.91 3.93
N PRO A 103 5.86 12.95 3.12
CA PRO A 103 5.97 13.22 1.70
C PRO A 103 6.58 14.60 1.49
N ARG A 104 7.66 14.66 0.73
CA ARG A 104 8.13 15.94 0.21
C ARG A 104 7.11 16.46 -0.79
N TYR A 105 6.86 17.77 -0.75
CA TYR A 105 6.07 18.41 -1.78
C TYR A 105 6.85 18.30 -3.10
N TYR A 106 6.32 17.50 -4.03
CA TYR A 106 6.79 17.48 -5.40
C TYR A 106 5.89 18.42 -6.18
N GLU A 107 6.46 19.47 -6.76
CA GLU A 107 5.74 20.23 -7.78
C GLU A 107 5.45 19.26 -8.92
N THR A 108 4.17 18.94 -9.11
CA THR A 108 3.78 18.09 -10.22
C THR A 108 4.13 18.78 -11.53
N GLU A 109 4.43 18.04 -12.59
CA GLU A 109 4.65 18.64 -13.91
C GLU A 109 3.45 19.50 -14.35
N ARG A 110 2.23 19.13 -13.92
CA ARG A 110 1.04 19.99 -14.11
C ARG A 110 1.14 21.33 -13.39
N GLU A 111 1.67 21.38 -12.17
CA GLU A 111 1.89 22.63 -11.44
C GLU A 111 3.03 23.45 -12.04
N LEU A 112 4.12 22.80 -12.47
CA LEU A 112 5.21 23.44 -13.20
C LEU A 112 4.72 24.01 -14.54
N CYS A 113 3.94 23.24 -15.32
CA CYS A 113 3.32 23.70 -16.56
C CYS A 113 2.24 24.75 -16.32
N ARG A 114 1.50 24.70 -15.22
CA ARG A 114 0.55 25.76 -14.85
C ARG A 114 1.27 27.05 -14.46
N LYS A 115 2.39 26.97 -13.73
CA LYS A 115 3.24 28.13 -13.42
C LYS A 115 3.91 28.67 -14.69
N ARG A 116 4.37 27.80 -15.59
CA ARG A 116 4.97 28.19 -16.87
C ARG A 116 3.93 28.77 -17.84
N GLY A 117 2.73 28.19 -17.94
CA GLY A 117 1.61 28.69 -18.73
C GLY A 117 0.89 29.90 -18.11
N ALA A 118 1.14 30.22 -16.84
CA ALA A 118 0.79 31.51 -16.25
C ALA A 118 1.81 32.61 -16.57
N VAL A 119 3.02 32.22 -17.01
CA VAL A 119 4.07 33.13 -17.49
C VAL A 119 3.97 33.30 -19.01
N ASP A 120 3.69 32.23 -19.74
CA ASP A 120 3.49 32.21 -21.18
C ASP A 120 2.03 31.86 -21.49
N GLY A 121 1.22 32.88 -21.78
CA GLY A 121 -0.15 32.68 -22.25
C GLY A 121 -0.17 31.78 -23.50
N GLU A 122 -1.14 30.87 -23.54
CA GLU A 122 -1.39 29.86 -24.57
C GLU A 122 -0.46 28.64 -24.54
N TYR A 123 -0.95 27.49 -24.02
CA TYR A 123 -0.94 26.24 -24.78
C TYR A 123 -2.12 25.35 -24.36
N GLN A 124 -2.84 24.89 -25.38
CA GLN A 124 -4.05 24.09 -25.35
C GLN A 124 -3.70 22.63 -24.98
N PHE A 125 -4.40 22.08 -23.98
CA PHE A 125 -4.25 20.67 -23.59
C PHE A 125 -4.62 19.74 -24.76
N VAL A 126 -3.69 18.88 -25.19
CA VAL A 126 -4.01 17.71 -26.00
C VAL A 126 -4.18 16.53 -25.05
N VAL A 127 -5.41 15.99 -25.06
CA VAL A 127 -5.90 14.86 -24.25
C VAL A 127 -5.27 13.55 -24.71
#